data_AF-A0AAD6CK06-F1
#
_entry.id   AF-A0AAD6CK06-F1
#
_cell.length_a   1.000
_cell.length_b   1.000
_cell.length_c   1.000
_cell.angle_alpha   90.00
_cell.angle_beta   90.00
_cell.angle_gamma   90.00
#
_symmetry.space_group_name_H-M   'P 1'
#
loop_
_entity.id
_entity.type
_entity.pdbx_description
1 polymer ?
#
loop_
_entity_poly.entity_id
_entity_poly.type
_entity_poly.pdbx_seq_one_letter_code
_entity_poly.pdbx_strand_id
1 'polypeptide(L)'
;MTSQAKDRLTFLETDEADSPTATYVFSKQDVPKGSGGRVDVMDAPSTSSWSTKPLVATLSDIFLPSGFPQSVSDDYLPYQIFDSLQAFCSSIAGLLSSRAVLQGVGVGNASASPTSALLLHILQDSSGRVATILFAHRVGTALEPECKTYRLAADVFNDIAMILDCLSPMVPAGVMRVTILSTAGVLRALCGVAGGSSKASLSAHFSKWGNLAELNAKDSSQETVISLLGMLVGSVVVSHITGFKTTWAALLILLAAHLSLNYAAVRSVQMTSLNRQRANIVFSALLSSDPDTLNIQDNPSQSKSIPAMNRQNNWTVLTPAQVSKQERIFPHDGVLEWVESPTKPSQYLGTAEIGISLPKFFSASSNSFQTAIPMTKLHDLFAGEQHILFLFPRGATWHASILLKKGCSVQSQLKAWMHALLAARVLFEADTTSESEQLVSQVVESTLWFLNGGERAEKYLAALAGEGWVLDIGALETRGGRRIALSGQ
;
A
#
# COMPACT_ATOMS: atom_id res chain seq x y z
N MET A 1 47.32 -13.68 -43.49
CA MET A 1 45.93 -14.16 -43.51
C MET A 1 45.14 -13.43 -42.42
N THR A 2 44.75 -12.16 -42.64
CA THR A 2 44.07 -11.32 -41.63
C THR A 2 43.30 -10.18 -42.32
N SER A 3 42.45 -10.50 -43.31
CA SER A 3 41.67 -9.48 -44.05
C SER A 3 40.17 -9.77 -44.17
N GLN A 4 39.65 -10.91 -43.70
CA GLN A 4 38.24 -11.27 -43.89
C GLN A 4 37.30 -10.91 -42.73
N ALA A 5 37.81 -10.42 -41.59
CA ALA A 5 36.99 -10.13 -40.41
C ALA A 5 36.36 -8.72 -40.40
N LYS A 6 36.68 -7.84 -41.37
CA LYS A 6 36.23 -6.43 -41.36
C LYS A 6 34.95 -6.15 -42.16
N ASP A 7 34.40 -7.14 -42.88
CA ASP A 7 33.27 -6.94 -43.80
C ASP A 7 31.94 -7.58 -43.35
N ARG A 8 31.88 -8.05 -42.09
CA ARG A 8 30.69 -8.67 -41.50
C ARG A 8 30.33 -8.01 -40.17
N LEU A 9 29.10 -7.49 -40.07
CA LEU A 9 28.53 -6.95 -38.83
C LEU A 9 27.36 -7.85 -38.40
N THR A 10 27.32 -8.22 -37.12
CA THR A 10 26.20 -8.98 -36.56
C THR A 10 25.47 -8.10 -35.55
N PHE A 11 24.18 -7.87 -35.78
CA PHE A 11 23.29 -7.20 -34.85
C PHE A 11 22.39 -8.25 -34.21
N LEU A 12 22.39 -8.30 -32.88
CA LEU A 12 21.41 -9.08 -32.14
C LEU A 12 20.29 -8.13 -31.76
N GLU A 13 19.09 -8.38 -32.27
CA GLU A 13 17.89 -7.74 -31.79
C GLU A 13 17.37 -8.54 -30.60
N THR A 14 17.16 -7.84 -29.51
CA THR A 14 16.56 -8.37 -28.29
C THR A 14 15.28 -7.62 -28.00
N ASP A 15 14.35 -8.25 -27.30
CA ASP A 15 13.22 -7.55 -26.70
C ASP A 15 13.67 -6.74 -25.46
N GLU A 16 12.71 -6.07 -24.82
CA GLU A 16 12.96 -5.27 -23.62
C GLU A 16 13.45 -6.11 -22.41
N ALA A 17 13.38 -7.44 -22.48
CA ALA A 17 13.89 -8.37 -21.47
C ALA A 17 15.22 -9.03 -21.86
N ASP A 18 15.96 -8.43 -22.79
CA ASP A 18 17.23 -8.94 -23.33
C ASP A 18 17.12 -10.35 -23.95
N SER A 19 15.92 -10.79 -24.30
CA SER A 19 15.71 -12.08 -24.98
C SER A 19 15.91 -11.89 -26.49
N PRO A 20 16.73 -12.72 -27.16
CA PRO A 20 16.99 -12.57 -28.59
C PRO A 20 15.72 -12.79 -29.44
N THR A 21 15.34 -11.80 -30.24
CA THR A 21 14.20 -11.89 -31.17
C THR A 21 14.67 -12.25 -32.58
N ALA A 22 15.72 -11.58 -33.07
CA ALA A 22 16.32 -11.85 -34.37
C ALA A 22 17.82 -11.55 -34.37
N THR A 23 18.57 -12.24 -35.22
CA THR A 23 19.97 -11.92 -35.49
C THR A 23 20.12 -11.45 -36.93
N TYR A 24 20.58 -10.23 -37.12
CA TYR A 24 20.84 -9.64 -38.43
C TYR A 24 22.33 -9.72 -38.74
N VAL A 25 22.68 -10.37 -39.84
CA VAL A 25 24.05 -10.49 -40.31
C VAL A 25 24.20 -9.65 -41.57
N PHE A 26 24.87 -8.50 -41.45
CA PHE A 26 25.26 -7.68 -42.59
C PHE A 26 26.57 -8.19 -43.19
N SER A 27 26.58 -8.42 -44.50
CA SER A 27 27.76 -8.79 -45.30
C SER A 27 27.95 -7.77 -46.42
N LYS A 28 29.09 -7.10 -46.46
CA LYS A 28 29.42 -6.10 -47.49
C LYS A 28 29.68 -6.79 -48.84
N GLN A 29 29.10 -6.26 -49.92
CA GLN A 29 29.35 -6.76 -51.28
C GLN A 29 30.28 -5.80 -52.04
N ASP A 30 31.33 -6.33 -52.66
CA ASP A 30 32.20 -5.57 -53.55
C ASP A 30 31.53 -5.38 -54.91
N VAL A 31 30.70 -4.33 -55.02
CA VAL A 31 30.10 -3.90 -56.30
C VAL A 31 30.81 -2.63 -56.80
N PRO A 32 31.18 -2.51 -58.09
CA PRO A 32 32.07 -1.44 -58.57
C PRO A 32 31.52 0.00 -58.47
N LYS A 33 30.24 0.20 -58.13
CA LYS A 33 29.58 1.52 -57.98
C LYS A 33 28.43 1.51 -56.97
N GLY A 34 28.64 0.98 -55.76
CA GLY A 34 27.65 1.13 -54.69
C GLY A 34 28.16 0.63 -53.34
N SER A 35 27.94 1.41 -52.28
CA SER A 35 28.31 1.05 -50.90
C SER A 35 27.28 0.14 -50.21
N GLY A 36 26.54 -0.66 -50.96
CA GLY A 36 25.47 -1.52 -50.43
C GLY A 36 25.99 -2.88 -49.97
N GLY A 37 25.35 -3.48 -48.97
CA GLY A 37 25.61 -4.84 -48.52
C GLY A 37 24.32 -5.62 -48.30
N ARG A 38 24.43 -6.94 -48.13
CA ARG A 38 23.31 -7.86 -47.89
C ARG A 38 23.09 -7.99 -46.38
N VAL A 39 21.84 -7.90 -45.92
CA VAL A 39 21.45 -8.24 -44.55
C VAL A 39 20.71 -9.57 -44.59
N ASP A 40 21.24 -10.59 -43.91
CA ASP A 40 20.55 -11.85 -43.68
C ASP A 40 19.90 -11.82 -42.30
N VAL A 41 18.60 -12.08 -42.24
CA VAL A 41 17.85 -12.20 -40.99
C VAL A 41 17.79 -13.68 -40.61
N MET A 42 18.31 -13.99 -39.43
CA MET A 42 18.12 -15.28 -38.78
C MET A 42 17.13 -15.05 -37.64
N ASP A 43 15.86 -15.35 -37.89
CA ASP A 43 14.87 -15.38 -36.81
C ASP A 43 15.33 -16.41 -35.77
N ALA A 44 15.18 -16.09 -34.48
CA ALA A 44 15.46 -17.06 -33.42
C ALA A 44 14.71 -18.36 -33.73
N PRO A 45 15.30 -19.55 -33.55
CA PRO A 45 14.70 -20.80 -34.00
C PRO A 45 13.30 -20.94 -33.40
N SER A 46 12.27 -20.71 -34.23
CA SER A 46 10.89 -20.98 -33.88
C SER A 46 10.84 -22.48 -33.58
N THR A 47 10.74 -22.83 -32.30
CA THR A 47 10.68 -24.23 -31.90
C THR A 47 9.36 -24.84 -32.39
N SER A 48 9.43 -25.45 -33.57
CA SER A 48 8.58 -26.50 -34.14
C SER A 48 7.04 -26.37 -34.05
N SER A 49 6.45 -26.47 -35.24
CA SER A 49 5.04 -26.74 -35.56
C SER A 49 4.35 -27.78 -34.65
N TRP A 50 3.12 -27.46 -34.23
CA TRP A 50 2.20 -28.20 -33.34
C TRP A 50 2.57 -28.29 -31.84
N SER A 51 2.52 -27.15 -31.15
CA SER A 51 2.69 -27.07 -29.70
C SER A 51 1.62 -26.15 -29.11
N THR A 52 1.23 -26.33 -27.85
CA THR A 52 0.38 -25.37 -27.09
C THR A 52 1.16 -24.12 -26.68
N LYS A 53 2.47 -24.12 -26.90
CA LYS A 53 3.38 -23.00 -26.63
C LYS A 53 3.07 -21.69 -27.38
N PRO A 54 2.60 -21.66 -28.63
CA PRO A 54 2.20 -20.41 -29.30
C PRO A 54 0.97 -19.82 -28.63
N LEU A 55 -0.01 -20.64 -28.23
CA LEU A 55 -1.21 -20.13 -27.57
C LEU A 55 -0.87 -19.63 -26.16
N VAL A 56 -0.06 -20.36 -25.39
CA VAL A 56 0.42 -19.86 -24.08
C VAL A 56 1.25 -18.59 -24.26
N ALA A 57 2.16 -18.53 -25.24
CA ALA A 57 2.96 -17.34 -25.53
C ALA A 57 2.09 -16.16 -25.97
N THR A 58 1.10 -16.37 -26.84
CA THR A 58 0.14 -15.35 -27.27
C THR A 58 -0.77 -14.91 -26.12
N LEU A 59 -1.22 -15.81 -25.25
CA LEU A 59 -1.98 -15.44 -24.06
C LEU A 59 -1.12 -14.66 -23.06
N SER A 60 0.13 -15.08 -22.86
CA SER A 60 1.10 -14.35 -22.05
C SER A 60 1.35 -12.95 -22.62
N ASP A 61 1.53 -12.83 -23.94
CA ASP A 61 1.70 -11.53 -24.58
C ASP A 61 0.43 -10.65 -24.49
N ILE A 62 -0.77 -11.23 -24.59
CA ILE A 62 -2.02 -10.47 -24.47
C ILE A 62 -2.24 -9.98 -23.03
N PHE A 63 -2.01 -10.84 -22.03
CA PHE A 63 -2.45 -10.60 -20.65
C PHE A 63 -1.34 -10.18 -19.70
N LEU A 64 -0.08 -10.49 -19.98
CA LEU A 64 1.05 -10.12 -19.13
C LEU A 64 1.80 -8.92 -19.72
N PRO A 65 2.46 -8.09 -18.89
CA PRO A 65 3.29 -7.01 -19.37
C PRO A 65 4.49 -7.51 -20.18
N SER A 66 4.97 -6.68 -21.10
CA SER A 66 6.20 -6.93 -21.86
C SER A 66 7.36 -7.13 -20.89
N GLY A 67 8.22 -8.12 -21.19
CA GLY A 67 9.34 -8.50 -20.32
C GLY A 67 8.96 -9.18 -18.99
N PHE A 68 7.75 -9.72 -18.89
CA PHE A 68 7.38 -10.59 -17.77
C PHE A 68 8.28 -11.84 -17.70
N PRO A 69 8.74 -12.27 -16.51
CA PRO A 69 8.39 -11.77 -15.18
C PRO A 69 9.25 -10.60 -14.66
N GLN A 70 10.30 -10.20 -15.35
CA GLN A 70 11.30 -9.24 -14.84
C GLN A 70 10.77 -7.80 -14.78
N SER A 71 9.81 -7.46 -15.64
CA SER A 71 9.19 -6.14 -15.72
C SER A 71 8.21 -5.82 -14.60
N VAL A 72 7.89 -6.82 -13.76
CA VAL A 72 6.99 -6.68 -12.60
C VAL A 72 7.62 -7.18 -11.30
N SER A 73 7.06 -6.77 -10.18
CA SER A 73 7.46 -7.28 -8.85
C SER A 73 7.07 -8.75 -8.64
N ASP A 74 7.82 -9.41 -7.77
CA ASP A 74 7.75 -10.88 -7.59
C ASP A 74 6.42 -11.32 -6.93
N ASP A 75 5.74 -10.38 -6.28
CA ASP A 75 4.43 -10.53 -5.66
C ASP A 75 3.25 -10.26 -6.62
N TYR A 76 3.50 -9.81 -7.86
CA TYR A 76 2.46 -9.53 -8.86
C TYR A 76 1.66 -10.78 -9.22
N LEU A 77 2.32 -11.88 -9.58
CA LEU A 77 1.61 -13.08 -10.05
C LEU A 77 0.74 -13.73 -8.95
N PRO A 78 1.24 -13.95 -7.71
CA PRO A 78 0.38 -14.43 -6.62
C PRO A 78 -0.81 -13.50 -6.38
N TYR A 79 -0.59 -12.18 -6.43
CA TYR A 79 -1.65 -11.19 -6.28
C TYR A 79 -2.72 -11.35 -7.36
N GLN A 80 -2.33 -11.38 -8.63
CA GLN A 80 -3.22 -11.45 -9.79
C GLN A 80 -4.08 -12.72 -9.81
N ILE A 81 -3.53 -13.85 -9.37
CA ILE A 81 -4.29 -15.10 -9.29
C ILE A 81 -5.46 -14.95 -8.31
N PHE A 82 -5.20 -14.42 -7.12
CA PHE A 82 -6.24 -14.23 -6.11
C PHE A 82 -7.23 -13.12 -6.49
N ASP A 83 -6.74 -11.99 -7.04
CA ASP A 83 -7.55 -10.86 -7.52
C ASP A 83 -8.47 -11.29 -8.67
N SER A 84 -7.99 -12.11 -9.61
CA SER A 84 -8.81 -12.69 -10.69
C SER A 84 -9.91 -13.62 -10.15
N LEU A 85 -9.57 -14.53 -9.23
CA LEU A 85 -10.58 -15.41 -8.63
C LEU A 85 -11.60 -14.61 -7.82
N GLN A 86 -11.15 -13.55 -7.14
CA GLN A 86 -11.99 -12.62 -6.40
C GLN A 86 -12.97 -11.91 -7.36
N ALA A 87 -12.49 -11.30 -8.43
CA ALA A 87 -13.33 -10.64 -9.44
C ALA A 87 -14.34 -11.59 -10.09
N PHE A 88 -13.97 -12.87 -10.30
CA PHE A 88 -14.89 -13.90 -10.76
C PHE A 88 -16.05 -14.13 -9.77
N CYS A 89 -15.76 -14.32 -8.48
CA CYS A 89 -16.78 -14.46 -7.44
C CYS A 89 -17.68 -13.22 -7.35
N SER A 90 -17.08 -12.02 -7.40
CA SER A 90 -17.80 -10.75 -7.37
C SER A 90 -18.78 -10.61 -8.54
N SER A 91 -18.37 -11.04 -9.74
CA SER A 91 -19.21 -10.97 -10.94
C SER A 91 -20.47 -11.85 -10.82
N ILE A 92 -20.34 -13.06 -10.27
CA ILE A 92 -21.47 -13.96 -10.04
C ILE A 92 -22.39 -13.39 -8.94
N ALA A 93 -21.83 -12.95 -7.81
CA ALA A 93 -22.58 -12.36 -6.72
C ALA A 93 -23.33 -11.09 -7.17
N GLY A 94 -22.69 -10.28 -8.01
CA GLY A 94 -23.27 -9.08 -8.61
C GLY A 94 -24.50 -9.36 -9.46
N LEU A 95 -24.55 -10.48 -10.19
CA LEU A 95 -25.75 -10.87 -10.94
C LEU A 95 -26.91 -11.30 -10.02
N LEU A 96 -26.62 -11.98 -8.91
CA LEU A 96 -27.63 -12.32 -7.90
C LEU A 96 -28.20 -11.06 -7.22
N SER A 97 -27.32 -10.13 -6.84
CA SER A 97 -27.71 -8.82 -6.30
C SER A 97 -28.53 -8.01 -7.32
N SER A 98 -28.07 -7.93 -8.59
CA SER A 98 -28.74 -7.19 -9.65
C SER A 98 -30.18 -7.67 -9.89
N ARG A 99 -30.41 -8.99 -9.90
CA ARG A 99 -31.77 -9.55 -9.95
C ARG A 99 -32.63 -9.05 -8.78
N ALA A 100 -32.10 -9.01 -7.57
CA ALA A 100 -32.83 -8.52 -6.41
C ALA A 100 -33.14 -7.02 -6.51
N VAL A 101 -32.20 -6.20 -7.01
CA VAL A 101 -32.45 -4.77 -7.28
C VAL A 101 -33.60 -4.60 -8.28
N LEU A 102 -33.58 -5.34 -9.40
CA LEU A 102 -34.64 -5.29 -10.42
C LEU A 102 -36.01 -5.62 -9.82
N GLN A 103 -36.09 -6.66 -8.99
CA GLN A 103 -37.32 -6.99 -8.24
C GLN A 103 -37.70 -5.86 -7.26
N GLY A 104 -36.71 -5.28 -6.56
CA GLY A 104 -36.89 -4.21 -5.59
C GLY A 104 -37.46 -2.92 -6.20
N VAL A 105 -37.04 -2.55 -7.41
CA VAL A 105 -37.58 -1.38 -8.14
C VAL A 105 -38.90 -1.66 -8.85
N GLY A 106 -39.39 -2.91 -8.79
CA GLY A 106 -40.70 -3.30 -9.29
C GLY A 106 -40.72 -3.84 -10.72
N VAL A 107 -39.57 -4.26 -11.28
CA VAL A 107 -39.56 -4.99 -12.56
C VAL A 107 -40.39 -6.27 -12.40
N GLY A 108 -41.41 -6.42 -13.23
CA GLY A 108 -42.40 -7.50 -13.15
C GLY A 108 -43.71 -7.13 -12.44
N ASN A 109 -43.84 -5.90 -11.89
CA ASN A 109 -45.10 -5.38 -11.36
C ASN A 109 -45.71 -4.35 -12.33
N ALA A 110 -46.91 -4.62 -12.85
CA ALA A 110 -47.61 -3.74 -13.78
C ALA A 110 -47.97 -2.36 -13.20
N SER A 111 -47.99 -2.21 -11.87
CA SER A 111 -48.24 -0.94 -11.19
C SER A 111 -46.96 -0.16 -10.81
N ALA A 112 -45.77 -0.69 -11.12
CA ALA A 112 -44.52 0.01 -10.83
C ALA A 112 -44.31 1.19 -11.78
N SER A 113 -43.89 2.33 -11.22
CA SER A 113 -43.63 3.56 -11.98
C SER A 113 -42.18 3.58 -12.51
N PRO A 114 -41.96 3.61 -13.84
CA PRO A 114 -40.62 3.78 -14.41
C PRO A 114 -39.97 5.09 -13.95
N THR A 115 -40.76 6.16 -13.79
CA THR A 115 -40.30 7.44 -13.28
C THR A 115 -39.75 7.34 -11.86
N SER A 116 -40.40 6.56 -10.99
CA SER A 116 -39.91 6.35 -9.62
C SER A 116 -38.59 5.57 -9.59
N ALA A 117 -38.42 4.59 -10.48
CA ALA A 117 -37.15 3.87 -10.63
C ALA A 117 -36.03 4.80 -11.14
N LEU A 118 -36.32 5.66 -12.12
CA LEU A 118 -35.38 6.66 -12.63
C LEU A 118 -34.97 7.67 -11.53
N LEU A 119 -35.93 8.19 -10.77
CA LEU A 119 -35.64 9.13 -9.68
C LEU A 119 -34.80 8.49 -8.57
N LEU A 120 -35.05 7.22 -8.25
CA LEU A 120 -34.21 6.46 -7.31
C LEU A 120 -32.78 6.32 -7.84
N HIS A 121 -32.61 6.00 -9.12
CA HIS A 121 -31.27 5.90 -9.73
C HIS A 121 -30.53 7.24 -9.67
N ILE A 122 -31.20 8.36 -9.98
CA ILE A 122 -30.62 9.70 -9.87
C ILE A 122 -30.20 10.01 -8.43
N LEU A 123 -31.01 9.62 -7.44
CA LEU A 123 -30.69 9.78 -6.02
C LEU A 123 -29.46 8.95 -5.62
N GLN A 124 -29.37 7.70 -6.07
CA GLN A 124 -28.21 6.83 -5.86
C GLN A 124 -26.94 7.43 -6.48
N ASP A 125 -27.00 7.90 -7.73
CA ASP A 125 -25.85 8.51 -8.40
C ASP A 125 -25.40 9.80 -7.71
N SER A 126 -26.35 10.66 -7.33
CA SER A 126 -26.05 11.94 -6.68
C SER A 126 -25.42 11.73 -5.30
N SER A 127 -26.03 10.87 -4.48
CA SER A 127 -25.50 10.54 -3.15
C SER A 127 -24.17 9.81 -3.23
N GLY A 128 -23.99 8.89 -4.18
CA GLY A 128 -22.72 8.20 -4.43
C GLY A 128 -21.58 9.12 -4.85
N ARG A 129 -21.85 10.11 -5.72
CA ARG A 129 -20.86 11.13 -6.11
C ARG A 129 -20.46 12.02 -4.94
N VAL A 130 -21.41 12.47 -4.12
CA VAL A 130 -21.12 13.23 -2.90
C VAL A 130 -20.28 12.40 -1.94
N ALA A 131 -20.62 11.13 -1.73
CA ALA A 131 -19.86 10.22 -0.88
C ALA A 131 -18.43 10.02 -1.40
N THR A 132 -18.25 9.88 -2.71
CA THR A 132 -16.94 9.76 -3.35
C THR A 132 -16.05 10.98 -3.08
N ILE A 133 -16.59 12.19 -3.26
CA ILE A 133 -15.87 13.45 -3.00
C ILE A 133 -15.48 13.56 -1.53
N LEU A 134 -16.42 13.28 -0.61
CA LEU A 134 -16.17 13.35 0.83
C LEU A 134 -15.14 12.30 1.27
N PHE A 135 -15.20 11.09 0.72
CA PHE A 135 -14.25 10.03 1.00
C PHE A 135 -12.85 10.42 0.51
N ALA A 136 -12.71 10.84 -0.75
CA ALA A 136 -11.44 11.29 -1.30
C ALA A 136 -10.84 12.45 -0.47
N HIS A 137 -11.67 13.41 -0.05
CA HIS A 137 -11.22 14.52 0.80
C HIS A 137 -10.73 14.07 2.18
N ARG A 138 -11.40 13.09 2.81
CA ARG A 138 -11.08 12.65 4.19
C ARG A 138 -9.97 11.60 4.25
N VAL A 139 -9.86 10.77 3.22
CA VAL A 139 -9.07 9.54 3.23
C VAL A 139 -8.00 9.52 2.13
N GLY A 140 -8.04 10.44 1.17
CA GLY A 140 -7.17 10.42 -0.02
C GLY A 140 -5.68 10.23 0.27
N THR A 141 -5.16 10.94 1.27
CA THR A 141 -3.75 10.84 1.69
C THR A 141 -3.39 9.52 2.39
N ALA A 142 -4.37 8.74 2.84
CA ALA A 142 -4.17 7.42 3.43
C ALA A 142 -4.25 6.28 2.41
N LEU A 143 -4.81 6.51 1.21
CA LEU A 143 -5.09 5.46 0.22
C LEU A 143 -3.82 4.80 -0.34
N GLU A 144 -2.74 5.57 -0.51
CA GLU A 144 -1.46 5.04 -0.97
C GLU A 144 -0.68 4.35 0.17
N PRO A 145 -0.46 4.99 1.35
CA PRO A 145 0.27 4.35 2.46
C PRO A 145 -0.39 3.06 2.97
N GLU A 146 -1.73 3.05 3.04
CA GLU A 146 -2.56 1.98 3.59
C GLU A 146 -3.33 1.24 2.48
N CYS A 147 -2.76 1.14 1.27
CA CYS A 147 -3.44 0.58 0.11
C CYS A 147 -3.99 -0.84 0.34
N LYS A 148 -3.29 -1.71 1.08
CA LYS A 148 -3.77 -3.05 1.44
C LYS A 148 -5.09 -3.00 2.23
N THR A 149 -5.16 -2.10 3.21
CA THR A 149 -6.34 -1.83 4.03
C THR A 149 -7.52 -1.42 3.17
N TYR A 150 -7.30 -0.46 2.27
CA TYR A 150 -8.36 0.09 1.43
C TYR A 150 -8.76 -0.83 0.28
N ARG A 151 -7.86 -1.69 -0.20
CA ARG A 151 -8.19 -2.74 -1.16
C ARG A 151 -9.15 -3.76 -0.57
N LEU A 152 -8.93 -4.19 0.67
CA LEU A 152 -9.86 -5.09 1.36
C LEU A 152 -11.14 -4.38 1.80
N ALA A 153 -11.04 -3.14 2.27
CA ALA A 153 -12.21 -2.35 2.68
C ALA A 153 -13.16 -2.04 1.52
N ALA A 154 -12.63 -1.86 0.30
CA ALA A 154 -13.44 -1.67 -0.90
C ALA A 154 -14.42 -2.83 -1.12
N ASP A 155 -13.92 -4.06 -1.05
CA ASP A 155 -14.76 -5.25 -1.19
C ASP A 155 -15.73 -5.44 -0.03
N VAL A 156 -15.35 -5.05 1.20
CA VAL A 156 -16.31 -5.01 2.32
C VAL A 156 -17.47 -4.05 2.00
N PHE A 157 -17.20 -2.86 1.46
CA PHE A 157 -18.27 -1.94 1.04
C PHE A 157 -19.14 -2.55 -0.07
N ASN A 158 -18.53 -3.16 -1.08
CA ASN A 158 -19.24 -3.83 -2.16
C ASN A 158 -20.15 -4.95 -1.67
N ASP A 159 -19.65 -5.80 -0.78
CA ASP A 159 -20.37 -6.96 -0.28
C ASP A 159 -21.54 -6.55 0.62
N ILE A 160 -21.35 -5.52 1.46
CA ILE A 160 -22.47 -4.92 2.20
C ILE A 160 -23.50 -4.34 1.22
N ALA A 161 -23.09 -3.68 0.14
CA ALA A 161 -24.03 -3.19 -0.87
C ALA A 161 -24.83 -4.34 -1.52
N MET A 162 -24.18 -5.44 -1.91
CA MET A 162 -24.83 -6.62 -2.48
C MET A 162 -25.81 -7.28 -1.50
N ILE A 163 -25.50 -7.29 -0.20
CA ILE A 163 -26.41 -7.76 0.85
C ILE A 163 -27.63 -6.84 0.94
N LEU A 164 -27.43 -5.51 0.97
CA LEU A 164 -28.53 -4.54 1.01
C LEU A 164 -29.44 -4.66 -0.22
N ASP A 165 -28.87 -4.90 -1.40
CA ASP A 165 -29.63 -5.16 -2.62
C ASP A 165 -30.53 -6.39 -2.49
N CYS A 166 -29.96 -7.49 -1.98
CA CYS A 166 -30.69 -8.74 -1.76
C CYS A 166 -31.76 -8.63 -0.66
N LEU A 167 -31.58 -7.73 0.31
CA LEU A 167 -32.57 -7.40 1.33
C LEU A 167 -33.69 -6.49 0.80
N SER A 168 -33.41 -5.66 -0.22
CA SER A 168 -34.35 -4.63 -0.69
C SER A 168 -35.75 -5.14 -1.08
N PRO A 169 -35.93 -6.35 -1.69
CA PRO A 169 -37.27 -6.86 -2.00
C PRO A 169 -38.07 -7.24 -0.75
N MET A 170 -37.40 -7.57 0.35
CA MET A 170 -38.02 -7.94 1.62
C MET A 170 -38.56 -6.73 2.39
N VAL A 171 -38.11 -5.52 2.03
CA VAL A 171 -38.53 -4.28 2.69
C VAL A 171 -39.71 -3.69 1.93
N PRO A 172 -40.79 -3.26 2.61
CA PRO A 172 -41.94 -2.64 1.96
C PRO A 172 -41.55 -1.46 1.06
N ALA A 173 -42.27 -1.27 -0.05
CA ALA A 173 -42.06 -0.14 -0.93
C ALA A 173 -42.30 1.20 -0.20
N GLY A 174 -41.50 2.21 -0.53
CA GLY A 174 -41.54 3.53 0.12
C GLY A 174 -40.16 3.96 0.60
N VAL A 175 -40.15 4.87 1.59
CA VAL A 175 -38.93 5.53 2.08
C VAL A 175 -37.88 4.52 2.55
N MET A 176 -38.27 3.47 3.27
CA MET A 176 -37.33 2.46 3.78
C MET A 176 -36.57 1.73 2.67
N ARG A 177 -37.26 1.29 1.61
CA ARG A 177 -36.62 0.62 0.47
C ARG A 177 -35.72 1.59 -0.29
N VAL A 178 -36.16 2.84 -0.48
CA VAL A 178 -35.34 3.90 -1.10
C VAL A 178 -34.06 4.14 -0.30
N THR A 179 -34.14 4.21 1.04
CA THR A 179 -32.96 4.37 1.91
C THR A 179 -31.99 3.22 1.75
N ILE A 180 -32.46 1.97 1.81
CA ILE A 180 -31.59 0.78 1.67
C ILE A 180 -30.86 0.78 0.33
N LEU A 181 -31.60 0.99 -0.77
CA LEU A 181 -31.04 1.04 -2.12
C LEU A 181 -30.09 2.24 -2.30
N SER A 182 -30.39 3.39 -1.69
CA SER A 182 -29.50 4.56 -1.69
C SER A 182 -28.22 4.32 -0.91
N THR A 183 -28.30 3.67 0.26
CA THR A 183 -27.13 3.25 1.04
C THR A 183 -26.28 2.25 0.27
N ALA A 184 -26.90 1.28 -0.42
CA ALA A 184 -26.17 0.37 -1.31
C ALA A 184 -25.45 1.14 -2.44
N GLY A 185 -26.10 2.12 -3.06
CA GLY A 185 -25.49 3.02 -4.06
C GLY A 185 -24.26 3.77 -3.52
N VAL A 186 -24.37 4.35 -2.33
CA VAL A 186 -23.26 5.01 -1.63
C VAL A 186 -22.11 4.03 -1.36
N LEU A 187 -22.40 2.84 -0.85
CA LEU A 187 -21.37 1.83 -0.57
C LEU A 187 -20.66 1.35 -1.83
N ARG A 188 -21.36 1.17 -2.96
CA ARG A 188 -20.70 0.87 -4.25
C ARG A 188 -19.81 2.02 -4.71
N ALA A 189 -20.23 3.26 -4.51
CA ALA A 189 -19.40 4.42 -4.83
C ALA A 189 -18.13 4.46 -3.95
N LEU A 190 -18.26 4.16 -2.65
CA LEU A 190 -17.12 4.02 -1.73
C LEU A 190 -16.18 2.88 -2.13
N CYS A 191 -16.71 1.73 -2.54
CA CYS A 191 -15.94 0.64 -3.14
C CYS A 191 -15.17 1.13 -4.37
N GLY A 192 -15.84 1.82 -5.30
CA GLY A 192 -15.21 2.30 -6.53
C GLY A 192 -14.01 3.21 -6.28
N VAL A 193 -14.14 4.19 -5.37
CA VAL A 193 -13.03 5.10 -5.05
C VAL A 193 -11.92 4.44 -4.23
N ALA A 194 -12.25 3.64 -3.21
CA ALA A 194 -11.26 2.94 -2.40
C ALA A 194 -10.51 1.87 -3.20
N GLY A 195 -11.24 1.06 -3.98
CA GLY A 195 -10.71 0.00 -4.84
C GLY A 195 -9.87 0.58 -5.97
N GLY A 196 -10.39 1.57 -6.71
CA GLY A 196 -9.66 2.21 -7.80
C GLY A 196 -8.36 2.89 -7.34
N SER A 197 -8.39 3.59 -6.20
CA SER A 197 -7.20 4.30 -5.70
C SER A 197 -6.15 3.35 -5.12
N SER A 198 -6.56 2.35 -4.32
CA SER A 198 -5.64 1.33 -3.81
C SER A 198 -5.06 0.46 -4.93
N LYS A 199 -5.85 0.20 -6.00
CA LYS A 199 -5.40 -0.47 -7.21
C LYS A 199 -4.35 0.32 -7.97
N ALA A 200 -4.52 1.63 -8.13
CA ALA A 200 -3.51 2.48 -8.75
C ALA A 200 -2.18 2.42 -7.97
N SER A 201 -2.23 2.50 -6.64
CA SER A 201 -1.04 2.37 -5.78
C SER A 201 -0.36 1.00 -5.90
N LEU A 202 -1.14 -0.08 -5.95
CA LEU A 202 -0.60 -1.44 -6.14
C LEU A 202 0.01 -1.63 -7.53
N SER A 203 -0.61 -1.07 -8.57
CA SER A 203 -0.09 -1.12 -9.93
C SER A 203 1.24 -0.38 -10.06
N ALA A 204 1.36 0.78 -9.39
CA ALA A 204 2.61 1.52 -9.29
C ALA A 204 3.70 0.70 -8.57
N HIS A 205 3.35 0.01 -7.49
CA HIS A 205 4.25 -0.91 -6.79
C HIS A 205 4.69 -2.10 -7.66
N PHE A 206 3.77 -2.65 -8.46
CA PHE A 206 4.08 -3.80 -9.33
C PHE A 206 4.94 -3.44 -10.54
N SER A 207 4.92 -2.20 -11.00
CA SER A 207 5.67 -1.73 -12.18
C SER A 207 7.16 -1.50 -11.83
N LYS A 208 8.07 -2.31 -12.41
CA LYS A 208 9.53 -2.13 -12.20
C LYS A 208 10.20 -1.26 -13.27
N TRP A 209 9.73 -1.28 -14.52
CA TRP A 209 10.45 -0.68 -15.66
C TRP A 209 9.82 0.63 -16.15
N GLY A 210 9.07 1.32 -15.28
CA GLY A 210 8.27 2.47 -15.71
C GLY A 210 7.11 2.07 -16.63
N ASN A 211 6.74 0.79 -16.64
CA ASN A 211 5.72 0.16 -17.46
C ASN A 211 4.30 0.23 -16.84
N LEU A 212 4.05 1.20 -15.96
CA LEU A 212 2.78 1.35 -15.23
C LEU A 212 1.55 1.43 -16.17
N ALA A 213 1.66 2.19 -17.26
CA ALA A 213 0.55 2.35 -18.20
C ALA A 213 0.21 1.03 -18.92
N GLU A 214 1.23 0.29 -19.35
CA GLU A 214 1.05 -1.02 -19.97
C GLU A 214 0.48 -2.02 -18.95
N LEU A 215 1.06 -2.09 -17.75
CA LEU A 215 0.59 -2.96 -16.67
C LEU A 215 -0.89 -2.73 -16.39
N ASN A 216 -1.32 -1.47 -16.27
CA ASN A 216 -2.74 -1.13 -16.09
C ASN A 216 -3.63 -1.59 -17.26
N ALA A 217 -3.15 -1.48 -18.50
CA ALA A 217 -3.90 -1.92 -19.68
C ALA A 217 -4.04 -3.45 -19.74
N LYS A 218 -2.97 -4.18 -19.42
CA LYS A 218 -2.94 -5.65 -19.36
C LYS A 218 -3.82 -6.16 -18.23
N ASP A 219 -3.71 -5.56 -17.05
CA ASP A 219 -4.53 -5.85 -15.87
C ASP A 219 -6.03 -5.59 -16.13
N SER A 220 -6.39 -4.46 -16.77
CA SER A 220 -7.78 -4.21 -17.19
C SER A 220 -8.31 -5.26 -18.19
N SER A 221 -7.44 -5.78 -19.05
CA SER A 221 -7.79 -6.87 -19.97
C SER A 221 -8.02 -8.19 -19.24
N GLN A 222 -7.20 -8.49 -18.22
CA GLN A 222 -7.41 -9.65 -17.33
C GLN A 222 -8.75 -9.56 -16.61
N GLU A 223 -9.04 -8.44 -15.95
CA GLU A 223 -10.33 -8.20 -15.27
C GLU A 223 -11.53 -8.37 -16.23
N THR A 224 -11.41 -7.85 -17.45
CA THR A 224 -12.47 -7.94 -18.47
C THR A 224 -12.80 -9.39 -18.81
N VAL A 225 -11.79 -10.21 -19.09
CA VAL A 225 -11.99 -11.62 -19.44
C VAL A 225 -12.57 -12.41 -18.28
N ILE A 226 -12.05 -12.18 -17.07
CA ILE A 226 -12.55 -12.81 -15.86
C ILE A 226 -14.01 -12.41 -15.57
N SER A 227 -14.35 -11.14 -15.77
CA SER A 227 -15.72 -10.63 -15.63
C SER A 227 -16.67 -11.28 -16.65
N LEU A 228 -16.25 -11.42 -17.92
CA LEU A 228 -17.03 -12.11 -18.94
C LEU A 228 -17.33 -13.57 -18.57
N LEU A 229 -16.32 -14.29 -18.07
CA LEU A 229 -16.48 -15.67 -17.59
C LEU A 229 -17.40 -15.73 -16.37
N GLY A 230 -17.22 -14.82 -15.41
CA GLY A 230 -18.07 -14.69 -14.23
C GLY A 230 -19.52 -14.38 -14.58
N MET A 231 -19.75 -13.51 -15.57
CA MET A 231 -21.10 -13.21 -16.07
C MET A 231 -21.73 -14.41 -16.79
N LEU A 232 -20.98 -15.16 -17.58
CA LEU A 232 -21.46 -16.37 -18.25
C LEU A 232 -21.90 -17.42 -17.22
N VAL A 233 -21.01 -17.75 -16.27
CA VAL A 233 -21.32 -18.70 -15.19
C VAL A 233 -22.45 -18.19 -14.32
N GLY A 234 -22.42 -16.91 -13.94
CA GLY A 234 -23.44 -16.29 -13.12
C GLY A 234 -24.81 -16.26 -13.79
N SER A 235 -24.89 -16.12 -15.11
CA SER A 235 -26.15 -16.23 -15.86
C SER A 235 -26.77 -17.62 -15.72
N VAL A 236 -25.95 -18.67 -15.81
CA VAL A 236 -26.40 -20.05 -15.56
C VAL A 236 -26.81 -20.25 -14.11
N VAL A 237 -26.06 -19.70 -13.15
CA VAL A 237 -26.39 -19.78 -11.71
C VAL A 237 -27.73 -19.09 -11.43
N VAL A 238 -27.92 -17.85 -11.89
CA VAL A 238 -29.15 -17.07 -11.68
C VAL A 238 -30.36 -17.72 -12.33
N SER A 239 -30.20 -18.42 -13.46
CA SER A 239 -31.31 -19.12 -14.14
C SER A 239 -31.78 -20.37 -13.39
N HIS A 240 -30.91 -21.02 -12.62
CA HIS A 240 -31.25 -22.25 -11.87
C HIS A 240 -31.56 -21.99 -10.39
N ILE A 241 -30.99 -20.95 -9.79
CA ILE A 241 -31.21 -20.59 -8.38
C ILE A 241 -32.40 -19.62 -8.28
N THR A 242 -33.58 -20.16 -8.04
CA THR A 242 -34.82 -19.36 -7.94
C THR A 242 -35.32 -19.16 -6.50
N GLY A 243 -34.98 -20.08 -5.58
CA GLY A 243 -35.46 -20.07 -4.20
C GLY A 243 -34.70 -19.11 -3.28
N PHE A 244 -35.42 -18.49 -2.34
CA PHE A 244 -34.85 -17.53 -1.38
C PHE A 244 -33.66 -18.09 -0.60
N LYS A 245 -33.81 -19.28 0.01
CA LYS A 245 -32.75 -19.91 0.81
C LYS A 245 -31.51 -20.23 -0.03
N THR A 246 -31.72 -20.73 -1.26
CA THR A 246 -30.63 -21.09 -2.17
C THR A 246 -29.91 -19.85 -2.70
N THR A 247 -30.63 -18.75 -2.96
CA THR A 247 -30.03 -17.47 -3.34
C THR A 247 -29.14 -16.92 -2.23
N TRP A 248 -29.64 -16.89 -0.99
CA TRP A 248 -28.86 -16.42 0.15
C TRP A 248 -27.66 -17.31 0.46
N ALA A 249 -27.82 -18.63 0.39
CA ALA A 249 -26.70 -19.55 0.58
C ALA A 249 -25.61 -19.34 -0.49
N ALA A 250 -26.00 -19.26 -1.77
CA ALA A 250 -25.05 -19.00 -2.85
C ALA A 250 -24.38 -17.63 -2.71
N LEU A 251 -25.14 -16.57 -2.41
CA LEU A 251 -24.60 -15.23 -2.16
C LEU A 251 -23.57 -15.26 -1.03
N LEU A 252 -23.93 -15.76 0.15
CA LEU A 252 -23.02 -15.76 1.31
C LEU A 252 -21.75 -16.58 1.06
N ILE A 253 -21.83 -17.71 0.35
CA ILE A 253 -20.65 -18.49 -0.05
C ILE A 253 -19.76 -17.68 -1.01
N LEU A 254 -20.36 -17.03 -2.01
CA LEU A 254 -19.62 -16.20 -2.97
C LEU A 254 -18.96 -15.00 -2.30
N LEU A 255 -19.66 -14.30 -1.39
CA LEU A 255 -19.09 -13.17 -0.64
C LEU A 255 -17.98 -13.63 0.32
N ALA A 256 -18.15 -14.78 0.99
CA ALA A 256 -17.09 -15.36 1.82
C ALA A 256 -15.84 -15.71 0.99
N ALA A 257 -16.03 -16.31 -0.20
CA ALA A 257 -14.95 -16.58 -1.13
C ALA A 257 -14.29 -15.28 -1.64
N HIS A 258 -15.10 -14.29 -2.04
CA HIS A 258 -14.68 -12.97 -2.50
C HIS A 258 -13.75 -12.29 -1.48
N LEU A 259 -14.18 -12.13 -0.22
CA LEU A 259 -13.35 -11.52 0.82
C LEU A 259 -12.12 -12.36 1.19
N SER A 260 -12.23 -13.68 1.19
CA SER A 260 -11.09 -14.57 1.49
C SER A 260 -10.01 -14.49 0.41
N LEU A 261 -10.42 -14.39 -0.86
CA LEU A 261 -9.52 -14.24 -2.00
C LEU A 261 -8.86 -12.86 -2.01
N ASN A 262 -9.61 -11.78 -1.76
CA ASN A 262 -8.98 -10.45 -1.60
C ASN A 262 -8.00 -10.44 -0.42
N TYR A 263 -8.38 -11.02 0.72
CA TYR A 263 -7.46 -11.17 1.85
C TYR A 263 -6.18 -11.91 1.44
N ALA A 264 -6.27 -13.03 0.73
CA ALA A 264 -5.11 -13.75 0.21
C ALA A 264 -4.27 -12.89 -0.76
N ALA A 265 -4.92 -12.11 -1.64
CA ALA A 265 -4.27 -11.18 -2.56
C ALA A 265 -3.47 -10.10 -1.81
N VAL A 266 -4.10 -9.33 -0.92
CA VAL A 266 -3.40 -8.27 -0.18
C VAL A 266 -2.32 -8.80 0.77
N ARG A 267 -2.43 -10.05 1.23
CA ARG A 267 -1.39 -10.73 2.02
C ARG A 267 -0.19 -11.20 1.19
N SER A 268 -0.34 -11.41 -0.13
CA SER A 268 0.79 -11.76 -0.99
C SER A 268 1.69 -10.56 -1.32
N VAL A 269 1.13 -9.34 -1.28
CA VAL A 269 1.84 -8.10 -1.60
C VAL A 269 2.96 -7.81 -0.59
N GLN A 270 4.11 -7.36 -1.08
CA GLN A 270 5.33 -7.04 -0.34
C GLN A 270 5.68 -5.56 -0.56
N MET A 271 4.87 -4.66 0.01
CA MET A 271 5.06 -3.21 -0.15
C MET A 271 6.46 -2.78 0.28
N THR A 272 7.11 -1.97 -0.55
CA THR A 272 8.49 -1.45 -0.31
C THR A 272 8.52 -0.07 0.35
N SER A 273 7.38 0.61 0.48
CA SER A 273 7.26 1.88 1.21
C SER A 273 7.10 1.65 2.71
N LEU A 274 7.67 2.49 3.57
CA LEU A 274 7.54 2.34 5.02
C LEU A 274 6.35 3.15 5.58
N ASN A 275 5.19 2.52 5.70
CA ASN A 275 4.10 3.07 6.51
C ASN A 275 4.40 2.90 8.01
N ARG A 276 3.53 3.40 8.88
CA ARG A 276 3.73 3.39 10.33
C ARG A 276 3.94 1.98 10.89
N GLN A 277 3.15 1.00 10.43
CA GLN A 277 3.26 -0.37 10.89
C GLN A 277 4.57 -1.03 10.41
N ARG A 278 4.90 -0.90 9.12
CA ARG A 278 6.14 -1.47 8.57
C ARG A 278 7.37 -0.83 9.21
N ALA A 279 7.33 0.49 9.45
CA ALA A 279 8.37 1.21 10.18
C ALA A 279 8.58 0.67 11.60
N ASN A 280 7.51 0.39 12.36
CA ASN A 280 7.63 -0.23 13.69
C ASN A 280 8.35 -1.58 13.63
N ILE A 281 7.91 -2.48 12.75
CA ILE A 281 8.50 -3.83 12.61
C ILE A 281 10.00 -3.75 12.30
N VAL A 282 10.32 -2.93 11.29
CA VAL A 282 11.70 -2.78 10.79
C VAL A 282 12.60 -2.11 11.83
N PHE A 283 12.16 -1.00 12.41
CA PHE A 283 12.98 -0.26 13.36
C PHE A 283 13.15 -1.01 14.67
N SER A 284 12.14 -1.75 15.15
CA SER A 284 12.32 -2.63 16.32
C SER A 284 13.37 -3.70 16.07
N ALA A 285 13.31 -4.42 14.94
CA ALA A 285 14.30 -5.45 14.62
C ALA A 285 15.72 -4.88 14.53
N LEU A 286 15.84 -3.73 13.87
CA LEU A 286 17.11 -3.05 13.66
C LEU A 286 17.68 -2.52 14.98
N LEU A 287 16.89 -1.79 15.78
CA LEU A 287 17.32 -1.23 17.06
C LEU A 287 17.63 -2.32 18.09
N SER A 288 16.82 -3.39 18.16
CA SER A 288 17.08 -4.54 19.03
C SER A 288 18.34 -5.32 18.65
N SER A 289 18.75 -5.30 17.38
CA SER A 289 19.99 -5.94 16.93
C SER A 289 21.23 -5.09 17.15
N ASP A 290 21.07 -3.80 17.41
CA ASP A 290 22.19 -2.90 17.68
C ASP A 290 22.63 -3.02 19.16
N PRO A 291 23.85 -3.50 19.45
CA PRO A 291 24.32 -3.70 20.82
C PRO A 291 24.35 -2.40 21.64
N ASP A 292 24.52 -1.25 21.00
CA ASP A 292 24.60 0.03 21.69
C ASP A 292 23.22 0.55 22.13
N THR A 293 22.13 -0.01 21.60
CA THR A 293 20.76 0.32 22.05
C THR A 293 20.56 -0.09 23.51
N LEU A 294 21.11 -1.24 23.92
CA LEU A 294 21.03 -1.74 25.30
C LEU A 294 21.68 -0.76 26.30
N ASN A 295 22.79 -0.13 25.92
CA ASN A 295 23.50 0.82 26.77
C ASN A 295 22.66 2.06 27.12
N ILE A 296 21.72 2.45 26.25
CA ILE A 296 20.83 3.60 26.47
C ILE A 296 19.66 3.22 27.36
N GLN A 297 19.18 1.98 27.24
CA GLN A 297 18.13 1.44 28.10
C GLN A 297 18.59 1.36 29.55
N ASP A 298 19.85 0.94 29.77
CA ASP A 298 20.39 0.76 31.12
C ASP A 298 20.85 2.06 31.80
N ASN A 299 21.36 3.05 31.04
CA ASN A 299 21.87 4.30 31.63
C ASN A 299 21.77 5.52 30.69
N PRO A 300 20.58 6.16 30.62
CA PRO A 300 20.34 7.31 29.72
C PRO A 300 21.36 8.46 29.90
N SER A 301 21.86 8.64 31.12
CA SER A 301 22.81 9.68 31.53
C SER A 301 24.24 9.54 30.99
N GLN A 302 24.67 8.35 30.55
CA GLN A 302 26.06 8.11 30.10
C GLN A 302 26.23 8.05 28.57
N SER A 303 25.18 8.34 27.79
CA SER A 303 25.22 8.27 26.32
C SER A 303 26.39 9.03 25.68
N LYS A 304 26.78 10.20 26.23
CA LYS A 304 27.82 11.09 25.68
C LYS A 304 29.24 10.48 25.54
N SER A 305 29.52 9.30 26.09
CA SER A 305 30.85 8.67 26.06
C SER A 305 30.97 7.45 25.14
N ILE A 306 29.91 7.04 24.43
CA ILE A 306 29.99 5.88 23.52
C ILE A 306 30.86 6.26 22.31
N PRO A 307 32.06 5.67 22.15
CA PRO A 307 32.90 5.97 21.00
C PRO A 307 32.19 5.47 19.73
N ALA A 308 32.19 6.28 18.67
CA ALA A 308 31.80 5.83 17.34
C ALA A 308 32.80 4.75 16.88
N MET A 309 32.56 3.48 17.19
CA MET A 309 33.49 2.41 16.90
C MET A 309 33.01 1.57 15.72
N ASN A 310 33.87 1.50 14.71
CA ASN A 310 33.83 0.65 13.51
C ASN A 310 33.76 -0.85 13.85
N ARG A 311 32.64 -1.35 14.36
CA ARG A 311 32.33 -2.78 14.22
C ARG A 311 31.53 -2.97 12.94
N GLN A 312 31.88 -3.98 12.15
CA GLN A 312 30.99 -4.48 11.10
C GLN A 312 29.70 -4.89 11.80
N ASN A 313 28.70 -4.02 11.74
CA ASN A 313 27.47 -4.21 12.50
C ASN A 313 26.64 -5.28 11.80
N ASN A 314 26.48 -6.42 12.46
CA ASN A 314 25.50 -7.45 12.08
C ASN A 314 24.10 -6.98 12.50
N TRP A 315 23.61 -5.89 11.91
CA TRP A 315 22.23 -5.45 12.12
C TRP A 315 21.27 -6.44 11.47
N THR A 316 20.18 -6.73 12.17
CA THR A 316 19.07 -7.50 11.61
C THR A 316 18.20 -6.55 10.81
N VAL A 317 18.43 -6.51 9.50
CA VAL A 317 17.65 -5.71 8.55
C VAL A 317 16.62 -6.62 7.89
N LEU A 318 15.33 -6.36 8.14
CA LEU A 318 14.25 -7.17 7.57
C LEU A 318 13.92 -6.70 6.15
N THR A 319 13.76 -7.65 5.23
CA THR A 319 13.29 -7.39 3.86
C THR A 319 11.78 -7.09 3.81
N PRO A 320 11.28 -6.42 2.75
CA PRO A 320 9.84 -6.27 2.52
C PRO A 320 9.06 -7.59 2.57
N ALA A 321 9.64 -8.68 2.07
CA ALA A 321 9.06 -10.03 2.10
C ALA A 321 8.92 -10.62 3.52
N GLN A 322 9.85 -10.30 4.41
CA GLN A 322 9.79 -10.75 5.81
C GLN A 322 8.80 -9.91 6.62
N VAL A 323 8.75 -8.61 6.36
CA VAL A 323 7.82 -7.69 7.03
C VAL A 323 6.39 -7.95 6.58
N SER A 324 6.16 -8.24 5.30
CA SER A 324 4.81 -8.52 4.79
C SER A 324 4.12 -9.67 5.53
N LYS A 325 4.87 -10.69 5.94
CA LYS A 325 4.37 -11.82 6.73
C LYS A 325 3.90 -11.41 8.14
N GLN A 326 4.42 -10.32 8.69
CA GLN A 326 4.10 -9.81 10.03
C GLN A 326 3.03 -8.70 10.02
N GLU A 327 2.73 -8.11 8.86
CA GLU A 327 1.74 -7.04 8.73
C GLU A 327 0.31 -7.51 9.09
N ARG A 328 -0.49 -6.56 9.55
CA ARG A 328 -1.93 -6.70 9.75
C ARG A 328 -2.62 -5.89 8.66
N ILE A 329 -3.74 -6.38 8.12
CA ILE A 329 -4.46 -5.63 7.08
C ILE A 329 -5.21 -4.43 7.66
N PHE A 330 -5.64 -4.50 8.92
CA PHE A 330 -6.29 -3.37 9.61
C PHE A 330 -5.50 -3.00 10.87
N PRO A 331 -4.36 -2.31 10.74
CA PRO A 331 -3.63 -1.81 11.91
C PRO A 331 -4.40 -0.66 12.57
N HIS A 332 -4.18 -0.50 13.88
CA HIS A 332 -4.63 0.70 14.58
C HIS A 332 -3.78 1.90 14.16
N ASP A 333 -4.45 3.02 13.87
CA ASP A 333 -3.80 4.22 13.36
C ASP A 333 -2.84 4.83 14.40
N GLY A 334 -1.62 5.13 13.96
CA GLY A 334 -0.62 5.82 14.79
C GLY A 334 -0.04 5.00 15.93
N VAL A 335 -0.18 3.68 15.97
CA VAL A 335 0.38 2.87 17.06
C VAL A 335 1.92 2.86 17.03
N LEU A 336 2.55 2.98 18.20
CA LEU A 336 3.94 2.63 18.46
C LEU A 336 3.99 1.26 19.13
N GLU A 337 4.54 0.28 18.42
CA GLU A 337 4.58 -1.11 18.85
C GLU A 337 5.99 -1.65 18.64
N TRP A 338 6.56 -2.24 19.70
CA TRP A 338 7.88 -2.84 19.65
C TRP A 338 7.78 -4.32 19.30
N VAL A 339 8.39 -4.71 18.18
CA VAL A 339 8.37 -6.10 17.69
C VAL A 339 9.72 -6.77 18.01
N GLU A 340 9.74 -7.56 19.08
CA GLU A 340 10.97 -8.18 19.60
C GLU A 340 11.38 -9.44 18.81
N SER A 341 10.39 -10.23 18.36
CA SER A 341 10.58 -11.43 17.55
C SER A 341 9.26 -11.81 16.88
N PRO A 342 9.27 -12.47 15.69
CA PRO A 342 8.05 -13.00 15.07
C PRO A 342 7.25 -13.96 15.96
N THR A 343 7.90 -14.58 16.95
CA THR A 343 7.28 -15.60 17.83
C THR A 343 6.85 -15.05 19.19
N LYS A 344 7.25 -13.83 19.54
CA LYS A 344 6.86 -13.18 20.81
C LYS A 344 5.73 -12.18 20.54
N PRO A 345 4.80 -11.98 21.49
CA PRO A 345 3.81 -10.93 21.37
C PRO A 345 4.52 -9.58 21.26
N SER A 346 4.05 -8.76 20.33
CA SER A 346 4.48 -7.39 20.18
C SER A 346 4.07 -6.55 21.40
N GLN A 347 4.92 -5.61 21.77
CA GLN A 347 4.70 -4.77 22.95
C GLN A 347 4.15 -3.41 22.55
N TYR A 348 2.93 -3.11 22.97
CA TYR A 348 2.31 -1.82 22.75
C TYR A 348 2.95 -0.75 23.63
N LEU A 349 3.70 0.17 23.02
CA LEU A 349 4.37 1.27 23.73
C LEU A 349 3.48 2.52 23.82
N GLY A 350 2.55 2.67 22.87
CA GLY A 350 1.59 3.76 22.85
C GLY A 350 1.24 4.22 21.44
N THR A 351 1.16 5.53 21.23
CA THR A 351 0.77 6.12 19.94
C THR A 351 1.69 7.25 19.53
N ALA A 352 1.81 7.52 18.23
CA ALA A 352 2.53 8.62 17.66
C ALA A 352 1.70 9.30 16.57
N GLU A 353 1.80 10.62 16.53
CA GLU A 353 1.29 11.42 15.42
C GLU A 353 2.40 12.26 14.81
N ILE A 354 2.44 12.28 13.48
CA ILE A 354 3.46 12.96 12.69
C ILE A 354 2.86 14.02 11.80
N GLY A 355 3.57 15.14 11.64
CA GLY A 355 3.10 16.27 10.84
C GLY A 355 1.93 17.00 11.48
N ILE A 356 1.85 17.01 12.82
CA ILE A 356 0.72 17.64 13.53
C ILE A 356 0.78 19.17 13.49
N SER A 357 -0.35 19.82 13.78
CA SER A 357 -0.40 21.27 13.93
C SER A 357 0.20 21.69 15.29
N LEU A 358 0.77 22.90 15.36
CA LEU A 358 1.26 23.45 16.63
C LEU A 358 0.21 23.45 17.76
N PRO A 359 -1.05 23.88 17.54
CA PRO A 359 -2.07 23.77 18.59
C PRO A 359 -2.26 22.35 19.10
N LYS A 360 -2.22 21.34 18.20
CA LYS A 360 -2.33 19.93 18.60
C LYS A 360 -1.10 19.46 19.37
N PHE A 361 0.10 19.87 18.95
CA PHE A 361 1.36 19.56 19.65
C PHE A 361 1.36 20.08 21.09
N PHE A 362 0.79 21.26 21.32
CA PHE A 362 0.67 21.83 22.65
C PHE A 362 -0.56 21.36 23.44
N SER A 363 -1.38 20.47 22.86
CA SER A 363 -2.69 20.10 23.41
C SER A 363 -3.58 21.34 23.71
N ALA A 364 -3.50 22.35 22.85
CA ALA A 364 -4.18 23.62 23.01
C ALA A 364 -5.48 23.73 22.21
N SER A 365 -6.52 24.27 22.83
CA SER A 365 -7.84 24.52 22.23
C SER A 365 -8.14 26.01 21.97
N SER A 366 -7.22 26.91 22.35
CA SER A 366 -7.40 28.37 22.33
C SER A 366 -6.26 29.09 21.59
N ASN A 367 -6.49 30.36 21.23
CA ASN A 367 -5.49 31.22 20.57
C ASN A 367 -4.29 31.60 21.46
N SER A 368 -4.39 31.37 22.77
CA SER A 368 -3.32 31.56 23.76
C SER A 368 -3.48 30.50 24.84
N PHE A 369 -2.38 29.86 25.22
CA PHE A 369 -2.32 28.81 26.24
C PHE A 369 -0.94 28.81 26.89
N GLN A 370 -0.88 28.42 28.16
CA GLN A 370 0.39 28.10 28.82
C GLN A 370 0.73 26.64 28.50
N THR A 371 1.99 26.37 28.19
CA THR A 371 2.48 25.02 27.93
C THR A 371 3.61 24.69 28.89
N ALA A 372 3.59 23.47 29.43
CA ALA A 372 4.69 22.95 30.23
C ALA A 372 5.84 22.41 29.35
N ILE A 373 5.65 22.39 28.02
CA ILE A 373 6.66 21.91 27.08
C ILE A 373 7.81 22.94 27.01
N PRO A 374 9.07 22.53 27.27
CA PRO A 374 10.22 23.44 27.26
C PRO A 374 10.66 23.77 25.82
N MET A 375 9.89 24.60 25.12
CA MET A 375 10.04 24.86 23.68
C MET A 375 11.40 25.43 23.28
N THR A 376 12.00 26.30 24.08
CA THR A 376 13.35 26.83 23.81
C THR A 376 14.38 25.71 23.85
N LYS A 377 14.32 24.85 24.89
CA LYS A 377 15.20 23.69 25.01
C LYS A 377 15.01 22.70 23.85
N LEU A 378 13.77 22.43 23.45
CA LEU A 378 13.48 21.55 22.30
C LEU A 378 13.95 22.17 20.99
N HIS A 379 13.76 23.47 20.79
CA HIS A 379 14.26 24.17 19.61
C HIS A 379 15.78 24.00 19.48
N ASP A 380 16.52 24.23 20.57
CA ASP A 380 17.98 24.15 20.57
C ASP A 380 18.44 22.70 20.39
N LEU A 381 17.79 21.74 21.05
CA LEU A 381 18.08 20.31 20.91
C LEU A 381 17.90 19.81 19.48
N PHE A 382 16.82 20.24 18.82
CA PHE A 382 16.48 19.83 17.46
C PHE A 382 16.99 20.81 16.40
N ALA A 383 17.89 21.75 16.72
CA ALA A 383 18.32 22.80 15.77
C ALA A 383 18.84 22.20 14.44
N GLY A 384 19.62 21.12 14.50
CA GLY A 384 20.14 20.38 13.34
C GLY A 384 19.17 19.38 12.69
N GLU A 385 17.99 19.16 13.28
CA GLU A 385 17.02 18.18 12.80
C GLU A 385 15.89 18.82 11.99
N GLN A 386 15.27 18.06 11.11
CA GLN A 386 14.09 18.48 10.32
C GLN A 386 12.75 18.20 11.03
N HIS A 387 12.79 17.85 12.30
CA HIS A 387 11.62 17.57 13.12
C HIS A 387 11.83 18.04 14.56
N ILE A 388 10.76 18.07 15.35
CA ILE A 388 10.77 18.23 16.80
C ILE A 388 9.89 17.13 17.39
N LEU A 389 10.40 16.41 18.38
CA LEU A 389 9.70 15.33 19.07
C LEU A 389 9.49 15.69 20.54
N PHE A 390 8.30 15.37 21.04
CA PHE A 390 8.01 15.34 22.48
C PHE A 390 7.06 14.19 22.79
N LEU A 391 7.18 13.58 23.97
CA LEU A 391 6.32 12.48 24.41
C LEU A 391 5.54 12.87 25.66
N PHE A 392 4.26 12.49 25.70
CA PHE A 392 3.36 12.71 26.83
C PHE A 392 3.02 11.36 27.48
N PRO A 393 3.01 11.26 28.82
CA PRO A 393 2.55 10.05 29.50
C PRO A 393 1.05 9.87 29.28
N ARG A 394 0.62 8.61 29.09
CA ARG A 394 -0.79 8.20 28.94
C ARG A 394 -1.02 6.89 29.69
N GLY A 395 -1.15 7.00 31.01
CA GLY A 395 -1.20 5.83 31.89
C GLY A 395 0.13 5.07 31.83
N ALA A 396 0.08 3.77 31.52
CA ALA A 396 1.27 2.93 31.36
C ALA A 396 1.93 3.02 29.95
N THR A 397 1.51 3.97 29.11
CA THR A 397 1.94 4.08 27.70
C THR A 397 2.27 5.53 27.35
N TRP A 398 2.82 5.77 26.17
CA TRP A 398 3.30 7.09 25.76
C TRP A 398 2.60 7.60 24.48
N HIS A 399 2.39 8.91 24.40
CA HIS A 399 1.92 9.58 23.18
C HIS A 399 3.02 10.48 22.62
N ALA A 400 3.58 10.13 21.47
CA ALA A 400 4.60 10.90 20.78
C ALA A 400 3.98 11.90 19.79
N SER A 401 4.40 13.14 19.90
CA SER A 401 3.98 14.24 19.02
C SER A 401 5.18 14.70 18.20
N ILE A 402 5.09 14.56 16.88
CA ILE A 402 6.17 14.92 15.94
C ILE A 402 5.74 16.12 15.09
N LEU A 403 6.43 17.25 15.28
CA LEU A 403 6.36 18.40 14.39
C LEU A 403 7.40 18.26 13.29
N LEU A 404 7.03 18.60 12.07
CA LEU A 404 7.93 18.58 10.92
C LEU A 404 8.30 20.00 10.52
N LYS A 405 9.58 20.25 10.24
CA LYS A 405 10.06 21.56 9.78
C LYS A 405 9.90 21.70 8.26
N LYS A 406 9.85 22.94 7.77
CA LYS A 406 9.81 23.22 6.32
C LYS A 406 11.04 22.59 5.65
N GLY A 407 10.84 21.87 4.55
CA GLY A 407 11.92 21.15 3.85
C GLY A 407 12.20 19.74 4.37
N CYS A 408 11.41 19.24 5.33
CA CYS A 408 11.55 17.87 5.85
C CYS A 408 11.41 16.81 4.74
N SER A 409 12.46 16.01 4.55
CA SER A 409 12.49 14.88 3.61
C SER A 409 11.79 13.65 4.20
N VAL A 410 11.46 12.67 3.35
CA VAL A 410 10.87 11.39 3.81
C VAL A 410 11.82 10.63 4.75
N GLN A 411 13.11 10.62 4.45
CA GLN A 411 14.12 10.02 5.34
C GLN A 411 14.16 10.71 6.71
N SER A 412 14.01 12.04 6.77
CA SER A 412 13.90 12.74 8.05
C SER A 412 12.60 12.40 8.80
N GLN A 413 11.49 12.14 8.10
CA GLN A 413 10.26 11.65 8.74
C GLN A 413 10.46 10.24 9.32
N LEU A 414 11.15 9.36 8.58
CA LEU A 414 11.51 8.01 9.04
C LEU A 414 12.41 8.07 10.27
N LYS A 415 13.43 8.94 10.26
CA LYS A 415 14.27 9.20 11.44
C LYS A 415 13.45 9.72 12.63
N ALA A 416 12.51 10.63 12.41
CA ALA A 416 11.63 11.14 13.47
C ALA A 416 10.74 10.04 14.08
N TRP A 417 10.20 9.14 13.24
CA TRP A 417 9.42 8.00 13.70
C TRP A 417 10.27 6.98 14.47
N MET A 418 11.47 6.69 13.97
CA MET A 418 12.46 5.84 14.65
C MET A 418 12.83 6.42 16.02
N HIS A 419 13.04 7.74 16.10
CA HIS A 419 13.31 8.46 17.34
C HIS A 419 12.15 8.34 18.33
N ALA A 420 10.91 8.54 17.86
CA ALA A 420 9.71 8.37 18.68
C ALA A 420 9.58 6.94 19.21
N LEU A 421 9.81 5.93 18.38
CA LEU A 421 9.74 4.53 18.76
C LEU A 421 10.80 4.17 19.82
N LEU A 422 12.04 4.59 19.61
CA LEU A 422 13.14 4.35 20.54
C LEU A 422 12.92 5.08 21.88
N ALA A 423 12.53 6.35 21.84
CA ALA A 423 12.25 7.13 23.05
C ALA A 423 11.09 6.53 23.85
N ALA A 424 10.00 6.12 23.18
CA ALA A 424 8.89 5.43 23.82
C ALA A 424 9.31 4.09 24.43
N ARG A 425 10.23 3.36 23.80
CA ARG A 425 10.76 2.10 24.34
C ARG A 425 11.53 2.31 25.64
N VAL A 426 12.49 3.23 25.64
CA VAL A 426 13.31 3.55 26.81
C VAL A 426 12.44 4.07 27.96
N LEU A 427 11.46 4.94 27.65
CA LEU A 427 10.52 5.45 28.65
C LEU A 427 9.55 4.38 29.17
N PHE A 428 9.22 3.36 28.38
CA PHE A 428 8.37 2.26 28.82
C PHE A 428 9.10 1.33 29.81
N GLU A 429 10.40 1.12 29.63
CA GLU A 429 11.23 0.28 30.52
C GLU A 429 11.68 1.00 31.78
N ALA A 430 11.75 2.33 31.75
CA ALA A 430 11.99 3.14 32.93
C ALA A 430 10.83 2.95 33.93
N ASP A 431 11.08 2.26 35.04
CA ASP A 431 10.11 2.01 36.11
C ASP A 431 9.76 3.33 36.83
N THR A 432 8.90 4.14 36.21
CA THR A 432 8.59 5.49 36.70
C THR A 432 7.14 5.61 37.11
N THR A 433 6.93 5.42 38.41
CA THR A 433 5.80 5.97 39.19
C THR A 433 5.90 7.49 39.39
N SER A 434 6.96 8.14 38.89
CA SER A 434 7.18 9.59 38.98
C SER A 434 7.34 10.24 37.61
N GLU A 435 6.25 10.87 37.16
CA GLU A 435 6.19 11.75 36.01
C GLU A 435 7.13 12.95 36.22
N SER A 436 8.33 12.93 35.63
CA SER A 436 9.14 14.16 35.54
C SER A 436 9.40 14.49 34.08
N GLU A 437 8.97 15.68 33.66
CA GLU A 437 9.28 16.28 32.35
C GLU A 437 10.80 16.29 32.06
N GLN A 438 11.60 16.28 33.12
CA GLN A 438 13.05 16.15 33.08
C GLN A 438 13.49 14.78 32.52
N LEU A 439 12.86 13.68 32.94
CA LEU A 439 13.14 12.35 32.40
C LEU A 439 12.80 12.28 30.90
N VAL A 440 11.62 12.77 30.52
CA VAL A 440 11.22 12.80 29.09
C VAL A 440 12.22 13.59 28.27
N SER A 441 12.60 14.78 28.74
CA SER A 441 13.60 15.62 28.06
C SER A 441 14.95 14.92 27.93
N GLN A 442 15.40 14.23 28.99
CA GLN A 442 16.66 13.50 29.01
C GLN A 442 16.65 12.30 28.06
N VAL A 443 15.55 11.53 28.02
CA VAL A 443 15.42 10.38 27.12
C VAL A 443 15.36 10.85 25.67
N VAL A 444 14.59 11.90 25.37
CA VAL A 444 14.53 12.49 24.02
C VAL A 444 15.91 12.97 23.56
N GLU A 445 16.66 13.68 24.43
CA GLU A 445 18.04 14.12 24.13
C GLU A 445 19.00 12.95 23.91
N SER A 446 18.97 11.94 24.79
CA SER A 446 19.90 10.80 24.74
C SER A 446 19.65 9.92 23.52
N THR A 447 18.39 9.64 23.21
CA THR A 447 18.01 8.87 22.02
C THR A 447 18.27 9.62 20.73
N LEU A 448 18.15 10.96 20.71
CA LEU A 448 18.54 11.76 19.55
C LEU A 448 20.05 11.71 19.33
N TRP A 449 20.83 11.90 20.39
CA TRP A 449 22.28 11.85 20.31
C TRP A 449 22.78 10.49 19.83
N PHE A 450 22.17 9.40 20.28
CA PHE A 450 22.43 8.05 19.78
C PHE A 450 22.19 7.90 18.29
N LEU A 451 21.04 8.35 17.80
CA LEU A 451 20.69 8.25 16.39
C LEU A 451 21.61 9.11 15.50
N ASN A 452 22.08 10.24 16.02
CA ASN A 452 23.02 11.13 15.33
C ASN A 452 24.48 10.66 15.42
N GLY A 453 24.82 9.88 16.45
CA GLY A 453 26.18 9.43 16.72
C GLY A 453 26.77 8.63 15.57
N GLY A 454 27.75 9.22 14.87
CA GLY A 454 28.38 8.57 13.72
C GLY A 454 27.44 8.32 12.54
N GLU A 455 26.43 9.18 12.36
CA GLU A 455 25.42 9.08 11.28
C GLU A 455 24.66 7.75 11.32
N ARG A 456 24.34 7.29 12.53
CA ARG A 456 23.77 5.96 12.77
C ARG A 456 22.40 5.81 12.10
N ALA A 457 21.52 6.80 12.25
CA ALA A 457 20.22 6.79 11.58
C ALA A 457 20.34 6.72 10.06
N GLU A 458 21.27 7.47 9.48
CA GLU A 458 21.53 7.48 8.04
C GLU A 458 22.08 6.12 7.57
N LYS A 459 22.96 5.49 8.35
CA LYS A 459 23.45 4.12 8.07
C LYS A 459 22.36 3.06 8.20
N TYR A 460 21.46 3.18 9.18
CA TYR A 460 20.30 2.30 9.30
C TYR A 460 19.39 2.40 8.07
N LEU A 461 19.09 3.63 7.63
CA LEU A 461 18.32 3.87 6.42
C LEU A 461 19.05 3.36 5.17
N ALA A 462 20.37 3.55 5.06
CA ALA A 462 21.16 3.00 3.96
C ALA A 462 21.12 1.46 3.92
N ALA A 463 21.20 0.81 5.09
CA ALA A 463 21.08 -0.64 5.19
C ALA A 463 19.69 -1.12 4.74
N LEU A 464 18.62 -0.40 5.09
CA LEU A 464 17.26 -0.69 4.62
C LEU A 464 17.12 -0.54 3.11
N ALA A 465 17.68 0.53 2.54
CA ALA A 465 17.69 0.70 1.09
C ALA A 465 18.42 -0.47 0.40
N GLY A 466 19.50 -0.98 1.00
CA GLY A 466 20.23 -2.16 0.52
C GLY A 466 19.40 -3.45 0.48
N GLU A 467 18.41 -3.60 1.35
CA GLU A 467 17.49 -4.75 1.41
C GLU A 467 16.19 -4.55 0.60
N GLY A 468 16.11 -3.50 -0.22
CA GLY A 468 15.00 -3.25 -1.14
C GLY A 468 13.88 -2.33 -0.63
N TRP A 469 14.10 -1.60 0.47
CA TRP A 469 13.15 -0.56 0.92
C TRP A 469 13.27 0.72 0.09
N VAL A 470 12.13 1.32 -0.24
CA VAL A 470 12.03 2.58 -0.99
C VAL A 470 11.74 3.71 0.00
N LEU A 471 12.76 4.56 0.24
CA LEU A 471 12.78 5.52 1.36
C LEU A 471 12.44 6.97 0.96
N ASP A 472 12.02 7.19 -0.28
CA ASP A 472 11.56 8.46 -0.85
C ASP A 472 10.03 8.55 -0.98
N ILE A 473 9.31 7.44 -0.74
CA ILE A 473 7.85 7.41 -0.68
C ILE A 473 7.36 7.77 0.73
N GLY A 474 6.70 8.92 0.87
CA GLY A 474 6.18 9.45 2.14
C GLY A 474 4.95 8.69 2.65
N ALA A 475 5.15 7.53 3.29
CA ALA A 475 4.06 6.68 3.78
C ALA A 475 3.73 6.83 5.28
N LEU A 476 4.41 7.71 6.02
CA LEU A 476 4.12 7.95 7.44
C LEU A 476 2.97 8.94 7.68
N GLU A 477 2.70 9.84 6.74
CA GLU A 477 1.64 10.85 6.83
C GLU A 477 0.36 10.38 6.13
N THR A 478 -0.58 9.79 6.87
CA THR A 478 -1.90 9.38 6.34
C THR A 478 -2.91 10.53 6.24
N ARG A 479 -2.53 11.73 6.69
CA ARG A 479 -3.32 12.98 6.64
C ARG A 479 -2.41 14.10 6.14
N GLY A 480 -2.98 15.14 5.53
CA GLY A 480 -2.23 16.34 5.15
C GLY A 480 -1.49 16.94 6.35
N GLY A 481 -0.18 16.71 6.43
CA GLY A 481 0.64 17.17 7.54
C GLY A 481 0.99 18.65 7.44
N ARG A 482 1.27 19.25 8.60
CA ARG A 482 1.71 20.64 8.69
C ARG A 482 3.22 20.70 8.80
N ARG A 483 3.78 21.82 8.33
CA ARG A 483 5.19 22.16 8.50
C ARG A 483 5.31 23.45 9.28
N ILE A 484 6.30 23.51 10.16
CA ILE A 484 6.66 24.72 10.90
C ILE A 484 7.92 25.33 10.31
N ALA A 485 7.99 26.66 10.34
CA ALA A 485 9.19 27.42 10.08
C ALA A 485 9.24 28.55 11.11
N LEU A 486 10.44 28.89 11.57
CA LEU A 486 10.61 30.07 12.41
C LEU A 486 10.57 31.29 11.51
N SER A 487 9.78 32.29 11.90
CA SER A 487 9.76 33.57 11.19
C SER A 487 11.03 34.35 11.56
N GLY A 488 11.88 34.64 10.58
CA GLY A 488 13.08 35.47 10.77
C GLY A 488 14.45 34.78 10.57
N GLN A 489 14.48 33.60 9.96
CA GLN A 489 15.70 32.96 9.41
C GLN A 489 15.53 32.67 7.93
#